data_AF-A0AA36GZX1-F1
#
_entry.id   AF-A0AA36GZX1-F1
#
_cell.length_a   1.000
_cell.length_b   1.000
_cell.length_c   1.000
_cell.angle_alpha   90.00
_cell.angle_beta   90.00
_cell.angle_gamma   90.00
#
_symmetry.space_group_name_H-M   'P 1'
#
loop_
_entity.id
_entity.type
_entity.pdbx_description
1 polymer ?
#
loop_
_entity_poly.entity_id
_entity_poly.type
_entity_poly.pdbx_seq_one_letter_code
_entity_poly.pdbx_strand_id
1 'polypeptide(L)'
;MQHHFRAAALLVTVISLAQTQPCKIYEDGGWYKGLAVDTQNKVLEIVNKARQKLANGEQQNGSGGENLPKAKGIADLVWDCDLEQEASVDLYCHYRKLDDPIGKTGLFRLDADLYDAIEKWTTAIDTTALKDSAITAEEVMYEPITNALYEYANLVRDTTTKIGCSKACNGFSGVQFRAYCFTDQPPLTEDDAIYTIDPMSKTTTTTNAATTTFKLTTTTVVKEATTTKTSASTTTTKANATTKPSTTRTATEGSSIPAAEKTTSCIPRRKATTLGTSEHPQQPAVF
;
A
#
# COMPACT_ATOMS: atom_id res chain seq x y z
N MET A 1 39.54 -29.48 35.70
CA MET A 1 38.34 -29.72 34.87
C MET A 1 37.63 -28.39 34.68
N GLN A 2 37.90 -27.69 33.58
CA GLN A 2 37.24 -26.42 33.25
C GLN A 2 36.02 -26.73 32.38
N HIS A 3 34.83 -26.50 32.92
CA HIS A 3 33.58 -26.60 32.17
C HIS A 3 33.38 -25.33 31.34
N HIS A 4 33.47 -25.47 30.02
CA HIS A 4 33.06 -24.42 29.08
C HIS A 4 31.53 -24.37 29.02
N PHE A 5 30.93 -23.32 29.58
CA PHE A 5 29.57 -22.92 29.27
C PHE A 5 29.56 -22.23 27.90
N ARG A 6 28.99 -22.89 26.88
CA ARG A 6 28.65 -22.25 25.62
C ARG A 6 27.27 -21.60 25.75
N ALA A 7 27.23 -20.27 25.77
CA ALA A 7 26.01 -19.51 25.62
C ALA A 7 25.50 -19.69 24.18
N ALA A 8 24.31 -20.26 24.02
CA ALA A 8 23.60 -20.30 22.76
C ALA A 8 22.95 -18.93 22.53
N ALA A 9 23.37 -18.23 21.47
CA ALA A 9 22.72 -17.01 21.02
C ALA A 9 21.39 -17.40 20.34
N LEU A 10 20.27 -17.07 20.99
CA LEU A 10 18.94 -17.13 20.39
C LEU A 10 18.82 -15.99 19.37
N LEU A 11 18.86 -16.35 18.08
CA LEU A 11 18.45 -15.48 16.99
C LEU A 11 16.94 -15.25 17.11
N VAL A 12 16.55 -14.07 17.60
CA VAL A 12 15.16 -13.60 17.54
C VAL A 12 14.92 -13.12 16.11
N THR A 13 14.38 -13.99 15.27
CA THR A 13 13.78 -13.59 14.00
C THR A 13 12.54 -12.74 14.31
N VAL A 14 12.59 -11.46 13.94
CA VAL A 14 11.43 -10.57 13.99
C VAL A 14 10.44 -11.04 12.92
N ILE A 15 9.54 -11.94 13.31
CA ILE A 15 8.37 -12.28 12.50
C ILE A 15 7.50 -11.01 12.49
N SER A 16 7.23 -10.46 11.31
CA SER A 16 6.23 -9.40 11.14
C SER A 16 4.92 -9.90 11.74
N LEU A 17 4.53 -9.34 12.88
CA LEU A 17 3.31 -9.72 13.57
C LEU A 17 2.15 -9.18 12.75
N ALA A 18 1.48 -10.06 12.00
CA ALA A 18 0.16 -9.78 11.47
C ALA A 18 -0.72 -9.23 12.60
N GLN A 19 -1.41 -8.13 12.34
CA GLN A 19 -2.28 -7.49 13.34
C GLN A 19 -3.29 -8.50 13.87
N THR A 20 -3.26 -8.74 15.18
CA THR A 20 -4.13 -9.74 15.83
C THR A 20 -5.44 -9.13 16.34
N GLN A 21 -5.59 -7.81 16.25
CA GLN A 21 -6.77 -7.08 16.70
C GLN A 21 -7.14 -5.96 15.73
N PRO A 22 -8.44 -5.65 15.59
CA PRO A 22 -8.90 -4.48 14.85
C PRO A 22 -8.24 -3.21 15.39
N CYS A 23 -8.08 -2.21 14.53
CA CYS A 23 -7.66 -0.89 14.96
C CYS A 23 -8.65 -0.29 15.96
N LYS A 24 -8.14 0.52 16.88
CA LYS A 24 -8.97 1.35 17.75
C LYS A 24 -9.12 2.69 17.06
N ILE A 25 -10.35 3.02 16.69
CA ILE A 25 -10.69 4.23 15.97
C ILE A 25 -11.41 5.17 16.93
N TYR A 26 -11.03 6.44 16.99
CA TYR A 26 -11.65 7.47 17.81
C TYR A 26 -12.49 8.40 16.94
N GLU A 27 -13.79 8.44 17.19
CA GLU A 27 -14.74 9.32 16.50
C GLU A 27 -15.68 9.92 17.55
N ASP A 28 -16.19 11.13 17.36
CA ASP A 28 -17.28 11.69 18.18
C ASP A 28 -17.16 11.61 19.71
N GLY A 29 -15.93 11.71 20.23
CA GLY A 29 -15.71 11.64 21.67
C GLY A 29 -15.59 10.21 22.22
N GLY A 30 -15.61 9.19 21.37
CA GLY A 30 -15.63 7.77 21.76
C GLY A 30 -14.72 6.87 20.93
N TRP A 31 -14.34 5.73 21.51
CA TRP A 31 -13.56 4.69 20.83
C TRP A 31 -14.46 3.64 20.20
N TYR A 32 -14.28 3.43 18.91
CA TYR A 32 -14.91 2.40 18.09
C TYR A 32 -13.88 1.36 17.66
N LYS A 33 -14.39 0.20 17.26
CA LYS A 33 -13.58 -0.79 16.56
C LYS A 33 -13.54 -0.39 15.09
N GLY A 34 -12.32 -0.36 14.54
CA GLY A 34 -12.12 -0.32 13.12
C GLY A 34 -12.64 -1.57 12.41
N LEU A 35 -12.32 -1.69 11.14
CA LEU A 35 -12.55 -2.86 10.32
C LEU A 35 -12.03 -4.12 11.03
N ALA A 36 -12.80 -5.20 10.91
CA ALA A 36 -12.36 -6.49 11.41
C ALA A 36 -11.03 -6.89 10.76
N VAL A 37 -10.16 -7.57 11.50
CA VAL A 37 -8.85 -8.05 11.01
C VAL A 37 -8.98 -8.84 9.71
N ASP A 38 -10.02 -9.68 9.59
CA ASP A 38 -10.27 -10.44 8.36
C ASP A 38 -10.57 -9.52 7.16
N THR A 39 -11.23 -8.39 7.38
CA THR A 39 -11.44 -7.37 6.34
C THR A 39 -10.14 -6.68 5.98
N GLN A 40 -9.32 -6.30 6.96
CA GLN A 40 -8.00 -5.70 6.73
C GLN A 40 -7.11 -6.65 5.90
N ASN A 41 -7.03 -7.91 6.32
CA ASN A 41 -6.29 -8.96 5.63
C ASN A 41 -6.80 -9.19 4.21
N LYS A 42 -8.13 -9.17 4.00
CA LYS A 42 -8.69 -9.37 2.66
C LYS A 42 -8.33 -8.23 1.71
N VAL A 43 -8.37 -6.98 2.18
CA VAL A 43 -7.93 -5.82 1.40
C VAL A 43 -6.46 -5.95 1.04
N LEU A 44 -5.59 -6.25 2.02
CA LEU A 44 -4.16 -6.46 1.79
C LEU A 44 -3.91 -7.59 0.79
N GLU A 45 -4.62 -8.71 0.91
CA GLU A 45 -4.50 -9.85 -0.02
C GLU A 45 -4.77 -9.42 -1.47
N ILE A 46 -5.86 -8.69 -1.71
CA ILE A 46 -6.23 -8.27 -3.07
C ILE A 46 -5.20 -7.28 -3.64
N VAL A 47 -4.83 -6.26 -2.86
CA VAL A 47 -3.89 -5.22 -3.32
C VAL A 47 -2.49 -5.80 -3.52
N ASN A 48 -1.99 -6.59 -2.58
CA ASN A 48 -0.65 -7.18 -2.67
C ASN A 48 -0.57 -8.22 -3.79
N LYS A 49 -1.64 -8.97 -4.05
CA LYS A 49 -1.70 -9.85 -5.23
C LYS A 49 -1.54 -9.06 -6.54
N ALA A 50 -2.20 -7.91 -6.68
CA ALA A 50 -2.03 -7.04 -7.85
C ALA A 50 -0.61 -6.47 -7.95
N ARG A 51 -0.04 -6.01 -6.81
CA ARG A 51 1.34 -5.53 -6.72
C ARG A 51 2.35 -6.58 -7.15
N GLN A 52 2.21 -7.82 -6.69
CA GLN A 52 3.13 -8.91 -7.07
C GLN A 52 2.94 -9.36 -8.52
N LYS A 53 1.71 -9.36 -9.04
CA LYS A 53 1.44 -9.61 -10.47
C LYS A 53 2.17 -8.58 -11.35
N LEU A 54 2.14 -7.30 -10.98
CA LEU A 54 2.90 -6.24 -11.65
C LEU A 54 4.42 -6.44 -11.48
N ALA A 55 4.87 -6.71 -10.25
CA ALA A 55 6.28 -6.91 -9.94
C ALA A 55 6.92 -8.04 -10.77
N ASN A 56 6.13 -9.06 -11.12
CA ASN A 56 6.56 -10.21 -11.90
C ASN A 56 6.46 -10.02 -13.43
N GLY A 57 5.93 -8.90 -13.91
CA GLY A 57 5.68 -8.68 -15.35
C GLY A 57 4.52 -9.53 -15.89
N GLU A 58 3.60 -9.92 -15.02
CA GLU A 58 2.41 -10.73 -15.35
C GLU A 58 1.16 -9.86 -15.51
N GLN A 59 1.28 -8.56 -15.25
CA GLN A 59 0.17 -7.61 -15.31
C GLN A 59 -0.08 -7.17 -16.74
N GLN A 60 -1.25 -7.50 -17.27
CA GLN A 60 -1.70 -7.07 -18.59
C GLN A 60 -1.91 -5.54 -18.66
N ASN A 61 -1.62 -4.94 -19.83
CA ASN A 61 -1.86 -3.52 -20.11
C ASN A 61 -3.09 -3.32 -21.04
N GLY A 62 -4.31 -3.34 -20.48
CA GLY A 62 -5.58 -3.24 -21.21
C GLY A 62 -5.98 -4.51 -21.98
N SER A 63 -7.22 -4.59 -22.47
CA SER A 63 -7.87 -5.84 -22.92
C SER A 63 -7.27 -6.58 -24.12
N GLY A 64 -6.15 -6.11 -24.67
CA GLY A 64 -5.38 -6.80 -25.71
C GLY A 64 -3.93 -6.34 -25.80
N GLY A 65 -3.43 -5.63 -24.79
CA GLY A 65 -2.05 -5.18 -24.76
C GLY A 65 -1.10 -6.26 -24.25
N GLU A 66 0.20 -6.05 -24.49
CA GLU A 66 1.24 -6.84 -23.84
C GLU A 66 1.22 -6.61 -22.32
N ASN A 67 1.92 -7.47 -21.59
CA ASN A 67 2.12 -7.24 -20.17
C ASN A 67 2.99 -6.00 -19.95
N LEU A 68 2.70 -5.28 -18.87
CA LEU A 68 3.56 -4.23 -18.36
C LEU A 68 4.97 -4.78 -18.04
N PRO A 69 6.03 -3.99 -18.23
CA PRO A 69 7.39 -4.41 -17.92
C PRO A 69 7.52 -4.84 -16.46
N LYS A 70 8.36 -5.83 -16.20
CA LYS A 70 8.63 -6.31 -14.84
C LYS A 70 9.22 -5.18 -13.99
N ALA A 71 8.72 -5.00 -12.76
CA ALA A 71 9.29 -4.02 -11.84
C ALA A 71 10.61 -4.51 -11.22
N LYS A 72 11.50 -3.57 -10.88
CA LYS A 72 12.74 -3.84 -10.13
C LYS A 72 12.45 -4.40 -8.73
N GLY A 73 11.30 -4.07 -8.18
CA GLY A 73 10.74 -4.64 -6.96
C GLY A 73 9.60 -3.79 -6.42
N ILE A 74 8.52 -4.43 -5.97
CA ILE A 74 7.37 -3.77 -5.33
C ILE A 74 7.09 -4.52 -4.03
N ALA A 75 7.21 -3.82 -2.90
CA ALA A 75 6.96 -4.42 -1.59
C ALA A 75 5.46 -4.62 -1.35
N ASP A 76 5.10 -5.63 -0.55
CA ASP A 76 3.73 -5.75 -0.04
C ASP A 76 3.38 -4.56 0.86
N LEU A 77 2.16 -4.04 0.71
CA LEU A 77 1.61 -3.08 1.63
C LEU A 77 1.34 -3.73 2.98
N VAL A 78 1.46 -2.94 4.04
CA VAL A 78 1.01 -3.29 5.38
C VAL A 78 -0.17 -2.41 5.81
N TRP A 79 -1.02 -2.93 6.69
CA TRP A 79 -2.13 -2.16 7.23
C TRP A 79 -1.64 -1.11 8.22
N ASP A 80 -2.21 0.09 8.17
CA ASP A 80 -1.89 1.19 9.06
C ASP A 80 -3.16 1.74 9.72
N CYS A 81 -3.20 1.70 11.06
CA CYS A 81 -4.36 2.14 11.83
C CYS A 81 -4.60 3.64 11.78
N ASP A 82 -3.55 4.45 11.61
CA ASP A 82 -3.70 5.90 11.54
C ASP A 82 -4.32 6.29 10.20
N LEU A 83 -3.93 5.59 9.12
CA LEU A 83 -4.59 5.73 7.82
C LEU A 83 -6.05 5.26 7.86
N GLU A 84 -6.36 4.18 8.57
CA GLU A 84 -7.74 3.71 8.77
C GLU A 84 -8.58 4.72 9.56
N GLN A 85 -7.99 5.32 10.60
CA GLN A 85 -8.63 6.37 11.39
C GLN A 85 -9.00 7.58 10.53
N GLU A 86 -8.06 8.05 9.72
CA GLU A 86 -8.29 9.19 8.83
C GLU A 86 -9.33 8.86 7.76
N ALA A 87 -9.27 7.67 7.17
CA ALA A 87 -10.27 7.23 6.21
C ALA A 87 -11.68 7.16 6.82
N SER A 88 -11.79 6.81 8.10
CA SER A 88 -13.08 6.72 8.79
C SER A 88 -13.64 8.12 9.10
N VAL A 89 -12.80 9.04 9.57
CA VAL A 89 -13.17 10.45 9.75
C VAL A 89 -13.65 11.06 8.43
N ASP A 90 -12.89 10.88 7.35
CA ASP A 90 -13.25 11.40 6.02
C ASP A 90 -14.58 10.82 5.51
N LEU A 91 -14.82 9.53 5.71
CA LEU A 91 -16.04 8.87 5.26
C LEU A 91 -17.29 9.29 6.04
N TYR A 92 -17.18 9.48 7.36
CA TYR A 92 -18.33 9.70 8.25
C TYR A 92 -18.59 11.16 8.61
N CYS A 93 -17.54 11.99 8.72
CA CYS A 93 -17.65 13.39 9.13
C CYS A 93 -17.84 14.36 7.94
N HIS A 94 -17.58 13.91 6.71
CA HIS A 94 -17.57 14.80 5.55
C HIS A 94 -18.56 14.38 4.47
N TYR A 95 -19.47 15.30 4.14
CA TYR A 95 -20.41 15.12 3.02
C TYR A 95 -19.75 15.20 1.65
N ARG A 96 -18.48 15.58 1.54
CA ARG A 96 -17.73 15.70 0.28
C ARG A 96 -16.29 15.27 0.52
N LYS A 97 -15.57 14.86 -0.52
CA LYS A 97 -14.14 14.58 -0.41
C LYS A 97 -13.44 15.85 0.06
N LEU A 98 -12.57 15.73 1.05
CA LEU A 98 -11.62 16.78 1.39
C LEU A 98 -10.40 16.69 0.47
N ASP A 99 -9.56 17.72 0.52
CA ASP A 99 -8.23 17.62 -0.04
C ASP A 99 -7.45 16.54 0.70
N ASP A 100 -6.64 15.78 -0.04
CA ASP A 100 -5.88 14.70 0.56
C ASP A 100 -4.88 15.28 1.59
N PRO A 101 -4.72 14.66 2.78
CA PRO A 101 -3.75 15.11 3.75
C PRO A 101 -2.34 15.13 3.16
N ILE A 102 -1.49 16.05 3.62
CA ILE A 102 -0.11 16.17 3.13
C ILE A 102 0.61 14.83 3.23
N GLY A 103 1.15 14.37 2.11
CA GLY A 103 1.90 13.11 2.02
C GLY A 103 1.04 11.85 1.97
N LYS A 104 -0.28 11.97 1.77
CA LYS A 104 -1.21 10.84 1.68
C LYS A 104 -2.09 10.96 0.46
N THR A 105 -2.62 9.84 -0.02
CA THR A 105 -3.52 9.80 -1.17
C THR A 105 -4.84 9.16 -0.79
N GLY A 106 -5.95 9.86 -0.99
CA GLY A 106 -7.30 9.36 -0.74
C GLY A 106 -7.89 8.68 -1.98
N LEU A 107 -8.30 7.42 -1.80
CA LEU A 107 -8.93 6.57 -2.80
C LEU A 107 -10.36 6.28 -2.35
N PHE A 108 -11.38 6.62 -3.13
CA PHE A 108 -12.77 6.52 -2.67
C PHE A 108 -13.74 6.10 -3.77
N ARG A 109 -14.82 5.44 -3.35
CA ARG A 109 -15.95 5.09 -4.22
C ARG A 109 -17.27 5.39 -3.53
N LEU A 110 -18.19 5.99 -4.28
CA LEU A 110 -19.49 6.44 -3.79
C LEU A 110 -20.51 5.29 -3.71
N ASP A 111 -20.41 4.34 -4.63
CA ASP A 111 -21.47 3.41 -4.99
C ASP A 111 -21.13 1.94 -4.77
N ALA A 112 -19.93 1.63 -4.27
CA ALA A 112 -19.42 0.28 -4.12
C ALA A 112 -19.05 -0.02 -2.67
N ASP A 113 -19.27 -1.25 -2.22
CA ASP A 113 -18.66 -1.68 -0.96
C ASP A 113 -17.13 -1.74 -1.09
N LEU A 114 -16.46 -1.92 0.06
CA LEU A 114 -14.99 -1.88 0.13
C LEU A 114 -14.31 -2.93 -0.76
N TYR A 115 -14.83 -4.15 -0.83
CA TYR A 115 -14.20 -5.20 -1.62
C TYR A 115 -14.43 -4.94 -3.11
N ASP A 116 -15.64 -4.58 -3.50
CA ASP A 116 -15.97 -4.18 -4.87
C ASP A 116 -15.12 -2.98 -5.35
N ALA A 117 -14.86 -2.02 -4.45
CA ALA A 117 -14.01 -0.88 -4.74
C ALA A 117 -12.55 -1.32 -4.98
N ILE A 118 -11.97 -2.09 -4.05
CA ILE A 118 -10.58 -2.56 -4.12
C ILE A 118 -10.36 -3.46 -5.34
N GLU A 119 -11.27 -4.40 -5.62
CA GLU A 119 -11.19 -5.27 -6.79
C GLU A 119 -11.24 -4.45 -8.09
N LYS A 120 -12.17 -3.49 -8.18
CA LYS A 120 -12.27 -2.63 -9.36
C LYS A 120 -11.05 -1.74 -9.56
N TRP A 121 -10.49 -1.18 -8.50
CA TRP A 121 -9.27 -0.37 -8.61
C TRP A 121 -8.08 -1.21 -9.05
N THR A 122 -7.89 -2.39 -8.45
CA THR A 122 -6.73 -3.26 -8.74
C THR A 122 -6.79 -3.94 -10.11
N THR A 123 -7.97 -4.04 -10.72
CA THR A 123 -8.18 -4.64 -12.05
C THR A 123 -8.44 -3.63 -13.17
N ALA A 124 -8.50 -2.32 -12.87
CA ALA A 124 -8.80 -1.29 -13.87
C ALA A 124 -7.84 -1.34 -15.08
N ILE A 125 -6.57 -1.63 -14.83
CA ILE A 125 -5.52 -1.78 -15.84
C ILE A 125 -5.78 -2.92 -16.83
N ASP A 126 -6.54 -3.96 -16.46
CA ASP A 126 -6.82 -5.10 -17.34
C ASP A 126 -7.75 -4.69 -18.51
N THR A 127 -8.44 -3.54 -18.38
CA THR A 127 -9.35 -2.99 -19.40
C THR A 127 -8.91 -1.65 -19.96
N THR A 128 -8.20 -0.85 -19.17
CA THR A 128 -7.71 0.48 -19.58
C THR A 128 -6.19 0.45 -19.66
N ALA A 129 -5.64 0.52 -20.87
CA ALA A 129 -4.19 0.51 -21.07
C ALA A 129 -3.57 1.88 -20.71
N LEU A 130 -2.36 1.84 -20.14
CA LEU A 130 -1.42 2.96 -20.20
C LEU A 130 -0.99 3.18 -21.66
N LYS A 131 -0.73 4.44 -22.03
CA LYS A 131 -0.12 4.75 -23.33
C LYS A 131 1.31 4.25 -23.39
N ASP A 132 1.77 3.93 -24.59
CA ASP A 132 3.16 3.56 -24.84
C ASP A 132 4.14 4.67 -24.41
N SER A 133 3.74 5.94 -24.48
CA SER A 133 4.54 7.08 -24.02
C SER A 133 4.81 7.07 -22.51
N ALA A 134 3.94 6.43 -21.73
CA ALA A 134 4.09 6.28 -20.29
C ALA A 134 5.11 5.19 -19.93
N ILE A 135 5.48 4.33 -20.89
CA ILE A 135 6.38 3.21 -20.67
C ILE A 135 7.76 3.58 -21.25
N THR A 136 8.65 4.05 -20.38
CA THR A 136 10.01 4.40 -20.77
C THR A 136 10.94 3.20 -20.67
N ALA A 137 12.23 3.40 -20.93
CA ALA A 137 13.22 2.35 -20.77
C ALA A 137 13.56 2.09 -19.29
N GLU A 138 13.28 3.01 -18.38
CA GLU A 138 13.69 2.91 -16.97
C GLU A 138 12.50 2.83 -16.02
N GLU A 139 11.37 3.45 -16.36
CA GLU A 139 10.24 3.68 -15.48
C GLU A 139 8.91 3.61 -16.24
N VAL A 140 7.85 3.22 -15.54
CA VAL A 140 6.48 3.41 -16.00
C VAL A 140 5.90 4.62 -15.28
N MET A 141 5.47 5.61 -16.05
CA MET A 141 5.04 6.92 -15.61
C MET A 141 3.52 6.99 -15.46
N TYR A 142 3.06 7.84 -14.55
CA TYR A 142 1.64 8.14 -14.41
C TYR A 142 1.21 9.17 -15.46
N GLU A 143 0.23 8.80 -16.30
CA GLU A 143 -0.43 9.72 -17.23
C GLU A 143 -1.92 9.87 -16.87
N PRO A 144 -2.43 11.09 -16.63
CA PRO A 144 -3.81 11.33 -16.21
C PRO A 144 -4.83 11.33 -17.37
N ILE A 145 -4.76 10.33 -18.27
CA ILE A 145 -5.52 10.33 -19.55
C ILE A 145 -7.03 10.43 -19.33
N THR A 146 -7.56 9.72 -18.33
CA THR A 146 -8.98 9.73 -17.96
C THR A 146 -9.21 9.66 -16.45
N ASN A 147 -8.14 9.78 -15.64
CA ASN A 147 -8.10 9.39 -14.23
C ASN A 147 -8.57 7.96 -13.93
N ALA A 148 -8.90 7.13 -14.93
CA ALA A 148 -9.44 5.78 -14.73
C ALA A 148 -8.44 4.80 -14.07
N LEU A 149 -7.15 5.13 -14.11
CA LEU A 149 -6.06 4.36 -13.50
C LEU A 149 -5.50 5.04 -12.25
N TYR A 150 -6.10 6.12 -11.76
CA TYR A 150 -5.58 6.85 -10.60
C TYR A 150 -5.46 5.95 -9.36
N GLU A 151 -6.52 5.24 -8.99
CA GLU A 151 -6.47 4.36 -7.82
C GLU A 151 -5.58 3.15 -8.06
N TYR A 152 -5.61 2.56 -9.27
CA TYR A 152 -4.70 1.50 -9.65
C TYR A 152 -3.24 1.91 -9.43
N ALA A 153 -2.83 3.04 -10.03
CA ALA A 153 -1.46 3.52 -10.01
C ALA A 153 -0.99 3.82 -8.58
N ASN A 154 -1.81 4.48 -7.75
CA ASN A 154 -1.45 4.77 -6.35
C ASN A 154 -1.35 3.50 -5.48
N LEU A 155 -2.14 2.46 -5.78
CA LEU A 155 -2.09 1.17 -5.07
C LEU A 155 -0.87 0.33 -5.47
N VAL A 156 -0.44 0.38 -6.72
CA VAL A 156 0.70 -0.42 -7.21
C VAL A 156 2.03 0.32 -7.25
N ARG A 157 2.03 1.63 -6.94
CA ARG A 157 3.23 2.46 -6.85
C ARG A 157 4.29 1.81 -5.96
N ASP A 158 5.53 1.72 -6.44
CA ASP A 158 6.60 1.00 -5.75
C ASP A 158 7.01 1.66 -4.41
N THR A 159 6.83 2.96 -4.28
CA THR A 159 7.10 3.71 -3.04
C THR A 159 5.98 3.62 -2.00
N THR A 160 4.76 3.20 -2.37
CA THR A 160 3.67 3.02 -1.41
C THR A 160 3.97 1.82 -0.51
N THR A 161 3.90 2.01 0.82
CA THR A 161 4.19 0.94 1.79
C THR A 161 3.05 0.62 2.73
N LYS A 162 2.07 1.53 2.86
CA LYS A 162 0.97 1.38 3.81
C LYS A 162 -0.38 1.73 3.20
N ILE A 163 -1.41 1.09 3.73
CA ILE A 163 -2.81 1.39 3.42
C ILE A 163 -3.66 1.29 4.69
N GLY A 164 -4.67 2.14 4.80
CA GLY A 164 -5.76 2.00 5.76
C GLY A 164 -7.06 2.43 5.12
N CYS A 165 -8.14 1.67 5.36
CA CYS A 165 -9.44 1.92 4.75
C CYS A 165 -10.57 1.95 5.77
N SER A 166 -11.65 2.62 5.38
CA SER A 166 -12.94 2.60 6.05
C SER A 166 -14.06 2.28 5.06
N LYS A 167 -15.20 1.85 5.60
CA LYS A 167 -16.41 1.58 4.82
C LYS A 167 -17.65 2.03 5.55
N ALA A 168 -18.64 2.50 4.80
CA ALA A 168 -19.93 2.87 5.36
C ALA A 168 -20.67 1.64 5.89
N CYS A 169 -21.23 1.75 7.09
CA CYS A 169 -22.18 0.76 7.59
C CYS A 169 -23.51 0.81 6.81
N ASN A 170 -24.13 -0.35 6.60
CA ASN A 170 -25.46 -0.43 5.99
C ASN A 170 -26.50 0.36 6.81
N GLY A 171 -27.37 1.13 6.12
CA GLY A 171 -28.45 1.90 6.76
C GLY A 171 -28.10 3.34 7.12
N PHE A 172 -26.87 3.79 6.86
CA PHE A 172 -26.50 5.19 6.94
C PHE A 172 -26.99 5.93 5.69
N SER A 173 -28.03 6.76 5.85
CA SER A 173 -28.47 7.68 4.81
C SER A 173 -27.67 8.97 4.90
N GLY A 174 -27.06 9.41 3.79
CA GLY A 174 -26.33 10.68 3.70
C GLY A 174 -24.80 10.57 3.65
N VAL A 175 -24.24 9.35 3.71
CA VAL A 175 -22.84 9.12 3.33
C VAL A 175 -22.71 9.15 1.81
N GLN A 176 -21.79 9.96 1.30
CA GLN A 176 -21.49 9.97 -0.14
C GLN A 176 -20.59 8.79 -0.50
N PHE A 177 -19.59 8.49 0.33
CA PHE A 177 -18.63 7.39 0.10
C PHE A 177 -19.08 6.10 0.79
N ARG A 178 -18.94 4.98 0.10
CA ARG A 178 -19.14 3.64 0.66
C ARG A 178 -17.84 2.93 0.97
N ALA A 179 -16.76 3.29 0.28
CA ALA A 179 -15.40 2.86 0.53
C ALA A 179 -14.46 4.06 0.45
N TYR A 180 -13.53 4.18 1.40
CA TYR A 180 -12.49 5.19 1.40
C TYR A 180 -11.20 4.58 1.94
N CYS A 181 -10.07 4.77 1.28
CA CYS A 181 -8.75 4.35 1.71
C CYS A 181 -7.75 5.51 1.64
N PHE A 182 -6.75 5.49 2.50
CA PHE A 182 -5.54 6.30 2.36
C PHE A 182 -4.32 5.41 2.14
N THR A 183 -3.37 5.92 1.36
CA THR A 183 -2.00 5.41 1.28
C THR A 183 -1.01 6.41 1.88
N ASP A 184 0.20 5.96 2.20
CA ASP A 184 1.28 6.76 2.80
C ASP A 184 2.15 7.53 1.78
N GLN A 185 1.61 7.81 0.61
CA GLN A 185 2.28 8.58 -0.44
C GLN A 185 1.42 9.76 -0.85
N PRO A 186 2.02 10.90 -1.26
CA PRO A 186 1.27 11.98 -1.87
C PRO A 186 0.61 11.51 -3.19
N PRO A 187 -0.48 12.15 -3.61
CA PRO A 187 -1.16 11.84 -4.86
C PRO A 187 -0.19 11.85 -6.03
N LEU A 188 -0.23 10.81 -6.87
CA LEU A 188 0.48 10.83 -8.14
C LEU A 188 0.02 12.03 -8.98
N THR A 189 1.00 12.75 -9.52
CA THR A 189 0.86 13.81 -10.50
C THR A 189 1.42 13.35 -11.85
N GLU A 190 1.12 14.11 -12.91
CA GLU A 190 1.68 13.83 -14.23
C GLU A 190 3.20 13.72 -14.17
N ASP A 191 3.76 12.74 -14.88
CA ASP A 191 5.19 12.41 -14.91
C ASP A 191 5.77 11.84 -13.60
N ASP A 192 4.96 11.57 -12.57
CA ASP A 192 5.44 10.76 -11.45
C ASP A 192 5.61 9.30 -11.88
N ALA A 193 6.72 8.68 -11.50
CA ALA A 193 6.90 7.24 -11.71
C ALA A 193 5.92 6.43 -10.85
N ILE A 194 5.22 5.49 -11.48
CA ILE A 194 4.48 4.43 -10.80
C ILE A 194 5.51 3.42 -10.24
N TYR A 195 6.45 2.97 -11.07
CA TYR A 195 7.51 2.08 -10.62
C TYR A 195 8.74 2.10 -11.54
N THR A 196 9.89 1.71 -10.96
CA THR A 196 11.13 1.45 -11.71
C THR A 196 11.12 0.06 -12.37
N ILE A 197 11.49 -0.01 -13.65
CA ILE A 197 11.60 -1.25 -14.43
C ILE A 197 12.85 -2.04 -14.03
N ASP A 198 12.74 -3.36 -13.94
CA ASP A 198 13.89 -4.25 -13.74
C ASP A 198 14.80 -4.17 -14.98
N PRO A 199 16.08 -3.77 -14.85
CA PRO A 199 17.00 -3.71 -15.98
C PRO A 199 17.17 -5.05 -16.72
N MET A 200 16.94 -6.18 -16.03
CA MET A 200 16.98 -7.51 -16.63
C MET A 200 15.71 -7.87 -17.41
N SER A 201 14.62 -7.09 -17.29
CA SER A 201 13.40 -7.26 -18.06
C SER A 201 13.58 -6.93 -19.55
N LYS A 202 14.65 -6.18 -19.92
CA LYS A 202 14.95 -5.76 -21.30
C LYS A 202 15.39 -6.91 -22.22
N THR A 203 15.56 -8.14 -21.73
CA THR A 203 16.19 -9.23 -22.50
C THR A 203 15.20 -10.08 -23.33
N THR A 204 13.88 -9.89 -23.22
CA THR A 204 12.92 -10.83 -23.84
C THR A 204 12.31 -10.37 -25.18
N THR A 205 12.59 -9.15 -25.65
CA THR A 205 12.02 -8.68 -26.93
C THR A 205 13.11 -8.42 -27.97
N THR A 206 13.68 -9.49 -28.51
CA THR A 206 14.25 -9.48 -29.86
C THR A 206 14.03 -10.84 -30.50
N THR A 207 13.02 -10.91 -31.36
CA THR A 207 12.86 -11.94 -32.38
C THR A 207 14.16 -12.07 -33.16
N ASN A 208 14.74 -13.28 -33.21
CA ASN A 208 15.44 -13.76 -34.40
C ASN A 208 15.46 -15.30 -34.39
N ALA A 209 14.79 -15.85 -35.39
CA ALA A 209 15.03 -17.19 -35.86
C ALA A 209 16.51 -17.32 -36.23
N ALA A 210 17.26 -18.10 -35.44
CA ALA A 210 18.54 -18.64 -35.86
C ALA A 210 18.71 -20.01 -35.20
N THR A 211 18.31 -21.03 -35.96
CA THR A 211 18.69 -22.43 -35.79
C THR A 211 20.19 -22.51 -35.51
N THR A 212 20.58 -22.73 -34.25
CA THR A 212 21.95 -23.09 -33.92
C THR A 212 21.95 -24.42 -33.21
N THR A 213 22.24 -25.44 -33.99
CA THR A 213 22.49 -26.82 -33.61
C THR A 213 23.55 -26.86 -32.51
N PHE A 214 23.16 -27.24 -31.29
CA PHE A 214 24.12 -27.63 -30.26
C PHE A 214 24.78 -28.96 -30.67
N LYS A 215 26.01 -28.87 -31.19
CA LYS A 215 26.89 -30.04 -31.28
C LYS A 215 27.43 -30.35 -29.90
N LEU A 216 26.93 -31.44 -29.32
CA LEU A 216 27.51 -32.07 -28.15
C LEU A 216 28.87 -32.65 -28.55
N THR A 217 29.96 -32.08 -28.01
CA THR A 217 31.29 -32.66 -28.17
C THR A 217 31.68 -33.28 -26.83
N THR A 218 31.64 -34.60 -26.80
CA THR A 218 32.11 -35.45 -25.70
C THR A 218 33.62 -35.25 -25.56
N THR A 219 34.10 -34.89 -24.37
CA THR A 219 35.52 -35.12 -24.04
C THR A 219 35.66 -35.60 -22.60
N THR A 220 36.34 -36.74 -22.55
CA THR A 220 36.72 -37.66 -21.50
C THR A 220 37.34 -37.09 -20.22
N VAL A 221 36.95 -37.77 -19.14
CA VAL A 221 37.52 -37.90 -17.79
C VAL A 221 39.05 -37.90 -17.73
N VAL A 222 39.62 -37.12 -16.80
CA VAL A 222 40.87 -37.47 -16.07
C VAL A 222 40.67 -37.16 -14.57
N LYS A 223 41.17 -38.09 -13.75
CA LYS A 223 41.07 -38.22 -12.29
C LYS A 223 41.78 -37.13 -11.47
N GLU A 224 41.31 -37.04 -10.22
CA GLU A 224 41.79 -36.29 -9.05
C GLU A 224 43.30 -36.24 -8.82
N ALA A 225 43.75 -35.12 -8.25
CA ALA A 225 44.77 -35.12 -7.20
C ALA A 225 44.43 -34.06 -6.12
N THR A 226 44.25 -34.56 -4.90
CA THR A 226 44.13 -33.86 -3.62
C THR A 226 45.44 -33.16 -3.25
N THR A 227 45.41 -31.91 -2.76
CA THR A 227 46.30 -31.44 -1.66
C THR A 227 45.94 -30.04 -1.12
N THR A 228 45.59 -30.04 0.17
CA THR A 228 46.04 -29.15 1.27
C THR A 228 45.77 -27.64 1.29
N LYS A 229 45.08 -27.25 2.38
CA LYS A 229 44.95 -25.90 2.97
C LYS A 229 46.29 -25.18 3.18
N THR A 230 46.29 -23.86 3.06
CA THR A 230 47.12 -22.95 3.88
C THR A 230 46.41 -21.60 4.04
N SER A 231 46.32 -21.12 5.29
CA SER A 231 45.85 -19.80 5.70
C SER A 231 47.05 -18.86 5.96
N ALA A 232 46.87 -17.58 5.66
CA ALA A 232 47.47 -16.39 6.32
C ALA A 232 46.72 -15.17 5.75
N SER A 233 46.04 -14.25 6.46
CA SER A 233 46.26 -13.47 7.70
C SER A 233 47.29 -12.35 7.63
N THR A 234 46.76 -11.11 7.75
CA THR A 234 47.31 -9.82 8.27
C THR A 234 48.33 -9.08 7.39
N THR A 235 48.17 -7.78 7.08
CA THR A 235 48.46 -6.63 7.98
C THR A 235 47.89 -5.33 7.34
N THR A 236 46.93 -4.63 7.94
CA THR A 236 47.04 -3.41 8.78
C THR A 236 47.79 -2.21 8.15
N THR A 237 47.06 -1.12 7.89
CA THR A 237 47.57 0.25 8.10
C THR A 237 46.41 1.20 8.43
N LYS A 238 46.66 2.09 9.39
CA LYS A 238 45.72 2.93 10.13
C LYS A 238 46.17 4.39 9.98
N ALA A 239 45.25 5.32 9.71
CA ALA A 239 45.33 6.76 9.99
C ALA A 239 43.89 7.30 9.86
N ASN A 240 43.14 7.77 10.86
CA ASN A 240 43.31 8.67 12.02
C ASN A 240 43.25 10.17 11.68
N ALA A 241 42.09 10.78 11.95
CA ALA A 241 41.83 12.19 12.31
C ALA A 241 40.38 12.25 12.85
N THR A 242 40.09 12.30 14.15
CA THR A 242 40.18 13.41 15.14
C THR A 242 39.29 14.63 14.83
N THR A 243 38.05 14.55 15.34
CA THR A 243 37.21 15.55 16.05
C THR A 243 37.22 17.04 15.70
N LYS A 244 36.02 17.62 15.55
CA LYS A 244 35.53 18.71 16.42
C LYS A 244 33.99 18.79 16.47
N PRO A 245 33.36 18.98 17.64
CA PRO A 245 31.92 19.23 17.82
C PRO A 245 31.61 20.74 17.78
N SER A 246 30.39 21.11 17.36
CA SER A 246 29.88 22.48 17.52
C SER A 246 28.50 22.50 18.16
N THR A 247 28.52 23.05 19.37
CA THR A 247 27.50 23.55 20.30
C THR A 247 26.18 24.12 19.74
N THR A 248 25.09 23.62 20.34
CA THR A 248 24.06 24.32 21.14
C THR A 248 23.81 25.82 20.93
N ARG A 249 22.53 26.16 20.70
CA ARG A 249 21.89 27.38 21.25
C ARG A 249 20.52 27.05 21.84
N THR A 250 20.33 27.51 23.06
CA THR A 250 19.15 27.33 23.91
C THR A 250 18.23 28.56 23.84
N ALA A 251 16.92 28.28 23.83
CA ALA A 251 15.73 29.00 24.30
C ALA A 251 15.51 30.49 23.99
N THR A 252 14.29 30.81 23.58
CA THR A 252 13.42 31.72 24.35
C THR A 252 11.95 31.31 24.17
N GLU A 253 11.26 31.21 25.30
CA GLU A 253 9.82 30.95 25.48
C GLU A 253 8.92 32.07 24.94
N GLY A 254 7.66 31.71 24.70
CA GLY A 254 6.52 32.59 24.96
C GLY A 254 5.67 32.95 23.75
N SER A 255 4.64 32.15 23.47
CA SER A 255 3.24 32.60 23.59
C SER A 255 2.29 31.48 23.18
N SER A 256 1.67 30.86 24.18
CA SER A 256 0.34 30.26 24.07
C SER A 256 -0.68 31.32 23.65
N ILE A 257 -1.70 30.97 22.85
CA ILE A 257 -3.19 30.94 23.08
C ILE A 257 -3.84 30.49 21.74
N PRO A 258 -5.09 29.97 21.69
CA PRO A 258 -5.55 28.65 22.12
C PRO A 258 -5.96 27.75 20.93
N ALA A 259 -6.06 26.45 21.22
CA ALA A 259 -6.93 25.54 20.51
C ALA A 259 -8.38 26.06 20.57
N ALA A 260 -8.90 26.53 19.44
CA ALA A 260 -10.33 26.56 19.22
C ALA A 260 -10.72 25.17 18.72
N GLU A 261 -11.10 24.30 19.66
CA GLU A 261 -11.99 23.17 19.41
C GLU A 261 -13.17 23.66 18.57
N LYS A 262 -13.13 23.37 17.27
CA LYS A 262 -14.35 23.23 16.50
C LYS A 262 -14.71 21.76 16.54
N THR A 263 -15.15 21.29 17.71
CA THR A 263 -15.85 20.02 17.87
C THR A 263 -17.16 20.10 17.09
N THR A 264 -17.06 19.94 15.78
CA THR A 264 -18.20 19.59 14.94
C THR A 264 -18.44 18.12 15.23
N SER A 265 -19.34 17.85 16.17
CA SER A 265 -19.76 16.49 16.50
C SER A 265 -20.30 15.84 15.23
N CYS A 266 -19.63 14.77 14.76
CA CYS A 266 -19.94 14.01 13.55
C CYS A 266 -21.13 13.06 13.76
N ILE A 267 -22.17 13.47 14.52
CA ILE A 267 -23.29 12.58 14.86
C ILE A 267 -23.92 12.00 13.59
N PRO A 268 -23.79 10.69 13.34
CA PRO A 268 -24.55 10.07 12.29
C PRO A 268 -25.99 9.95 12.80
N ARG A 269 -26.96 10.47 12.03
CA ARG A 269 -28.38 10.22 12.33
C ARG A 269 -28.65 8.72 12.19
N ARG A 270 -28.55 7.96 13.29
CA ARG A 270 -29.30 6.71 13.40
C ARG A 270 -30.76 7.09 13.21
N LYS A 271 -31.46 6.47 12.25
CA LYS A 271 -32.93 6.54 12.23
C LYS A 271 -33.39 6.18 13.64
N ALA A 272 -34.05 7.13 14.30
CA ALA A 272 -34.68 6.87 15.58
C ALA A 272 -35.63 5.69 15.39
N THR A 273 -35.31 4.55 15.99
CA THR A 273 -36.29 3.49 16.21
C THR A 273 -37.27 4.06 17.22
N THR A 274 -38.34 4.69 16.74
CA THR A 274 -39.47 5.05 17.59
C THR A 274 -40.20 3.77 17.97
N LEU A 275 -39.89 3.26 19.17
CA LEU A 275 -40.91 2.67 20.03
C LEU A 275 -41.91 3.78 20.35
N GLY A 276 -43.17 3.58 19.99
CA GLY A 276 -44.24 4.55 20.24
C GLY A 276 -45.47 4.21 19.44
N THR A 277 -46.27 3.29 19.97
CA THR A 277 -47.68 3.10 19.63
C THR A 277 -48.40 4.45 19.57
N SER A 278 -48.89 4.83 18.39
CA SER A 278 -50.04 5.74 18.29
C SER A 278 -51.09 5.07 17.43
N GLU A 279 -52.24 4.83 18.04
CA GLU A 279 -53.46 4.37 17.43
C GLU A 279 -53.80 5.19 16.18
N HIS A 280 -54.17 4.48 15.13
CA HIS A 280 -54.71 5.02 13.90
C HIS A 280 -56.23 5.21 14.07
N PRO A 281 -56.79 6.43 14.02
CA PRO A 281 -58.21 6.59 13.82
C PRO A 281 -58.51 6.43 12.33
N GLN A 282 -59.38 5.47 12.02
CA GLN A 282 -60.03 5.30 10.73
C GLN A 282 -60.64 6.62 10.25
N GLN A 283 -60.36 7.00 9.00
CA GLN A 283 -61.16 7.99 8.28
C GLN A 283 -62.06 7.26 7.27
N PRO A 284 -63.36 7.59 7.17
CA PRO A 284 -64.32 6.86 6.35
C PRO A 284 -64.19 7.22 4.88
N ALA A 285 -64.50 6.24 4.03
CA ALA A 285 -64.66 6.39 2.59
C ALA A 285 -65.81 7.36 2.28
N VAL A 286 -65.56 8.30 1.36
CA VAL A 286 -66.59 9.15 0.77
C VAL A 286 -66.30 9.31 -0.73
N PHE A 287 -67.24 8.75 -1.51
CA PHE A 287 -67.46 8.70 -2.97
C PHE A 287 -66.53 7.84 -3.83
#